data_AF-A0AAJ2ZEH5-F1
#
_entry.id   AF-A0AAJ2ZEH5-F1
#
_cell.length_a   1.000
_cell.length_b   1.000
_cell.length_c   1.000
_cell.angle_alpha   90.00
_cell.angle_beta   90.00
_cell.angle_gamma   90.00
#
_symmetry.space_group_name_H-M   'P 1'
#
loop_
_entity.id
_entity.type
_entity.pdbx_description
1 polymer ?
#
loop_
_entity_poly.entity_id
_entity_poly.type
_entity_poly.pdbx_seq_one_letter_code
_entity_poly.pdbx_strand_id
1 'polypeptide(L)'
;MPDPSLELSRRDDGFVVTARWNSDTGSDEINGPDEVVIRISNEAAPEVRRHGITSAVLHRMGRHVDDMVAEFHHMPSVGAYQVMASRYIEGRLAELAQARGATADGFEADLLAVYEDLAERRHIDPLGALATVTGRTRAALGRLLDIARQRNDQEGSSREHLA
;
A
#
# COMPACT_ATOMS: atom_id res chain seq x y z
N MET A 1 -33.89 11.06 -10.79
CA MET A 1 -33.26 11.64 -9.57
C MET A 1 -31.81 11.22 -9.64
N PRO A 2 -30.82 12.12 -9.74
CA PRO A 2 -29.44 11.67 -9.70
C PRO A 2 -29.11 11.26 -8.26
N ASP A 3 -28.50 10.09 -8.15
CA ASP A 3 -27.95 9.53 -6.92
C ASP A 3 -26.96 10.54 -6.29
N PRO A 4 -26.92 10.72 -4.96
CA PRO A 4 -25.93 11.60 -4.37
C PRO A 4 -24.54 11.00 -4.60
N SER A 5 -23.81 11.58 -5.54
CA SER A 5 -22.38 11.35 -5.68
C SER A 5 -21.74 11.58 -4.31
N LEU A 6 -21.10 10.55 -3.74
CA LEU A 6 -20.41 10.70 -2.47
C LEU A 6 -19.12 11.47 -2.76
N GLU A 7 -19.02 12.68 -2.23
CA GLU A 7 -17.87 13.56 -2.46
C GLU A 7 -17.13 13.91 -1.18
N LEU A 8 -15.79 13.92 -1.26
CA LEU A 8 -14.91 14.42 -0.22
C LEU A 8 -14.12 15.61 -0.78
N SER A 9 -13.94 16.65 0.03
CA SER A 9 -13.19 17.84 -0.38
C SER A 9 -12.22 18.31 0.69
N ARG A 10 -11.02 18.70 0.25
CA ARG A 10 -9.94 19.21 1.10
C ARG A 10 -9.40 20.52 0.52
N ARG A 11 -9.08 21.47 1.39
CA ARG A 11 -8.36 22.69 1.03
C ARG A 11 -6.91 22.57 1.43
N ASP A 12 -6.01 22.97 0.55
CA ASP A 12 -4.58 22.95 0.80
C ASP A 12 -3.87 24.07 0.02
N ASP A 13 -3.31 25.03 0.78
CA ASP A 13 -2.42 26.10 0.29
C ASP A 13 -2.88 26.75 -1.03
N GLY A 14 -4.10 27.29 -1.00
CA GLY A 14 -4.70 27.98 -2.16
C GLY A 14 -5.33 27.06 -3.20
N PHE A 15 -5.39 25.74 -2.98
CA PHE A 15 -6.09 24.78 -3.83
C PHE A 15 -7.23 24.09 -3.08
N VAL A 16 -8.21 23.61 -3.85
CA VAL A 16 -9.29 22.75 -3.38
C VAL A 16 -9.26 21.50 -4.23
N VAL A 17 -9.09 20.34 -3.59
CA VAL A 17 -9.23 19.04 -4.24
C VAL A 17 -10.55 18.43 -3.81
N THR A 18 -11.29 17.89 -4.78
CA THR A 18 -12.54 17.18 -4.57
C THR A 18 -12.45 15.82 -5.23
N ALA A 19 -12.69 14.75 -4.48
CA ALA A 19 -12.78 13.39 -4.96
C ALA A 19 -14.24 12.93 -4.94
N ARG A 20 -14.69 12.23 -5.99
CA ARG A 20 -16.06 11.76 -6.13
C ARG A 20 -16.11 10.28 -6.46
N TRP A 21 -17.05 9.58 -5.84
CA TRP A 21 -17.38 8.19 -6.10
C TRP A 21 -18.82 8.08 -6.56
N ASN A 22 -19.07 7.22 -7.54
CA ASN A 22 -20.40 6.78 -7.90
C ASN A 22 -20.87 5.71 -6.91
N SER A 23 -22.09 5.88 -6.41
CA SER A 23 -22.77 5.04 -5.42
C SER A 23 -22.99 3.57 -5.84
N ASP A 24 -22.67 3.20 -7.08
CA ASP A 24 -22.79 1.84 -7.63
C ASP A 24 -21.63 0.90 -7.25
N THR A 25 -20.66 1.33 -6.43
CA THR A 25 -19.60 0.45 -5.93
C THR A 25 -20.12 -0.45 -4.79
N GLY A 26 -21.05 -1.34 -5.13
CA GLY A 26 -21.55 -2.42 -4.26
C GLY A 26 -20.56 -3.57 -4.07
N SER A 27 -19.25 -3.32 -4.16
CA SER A 27 -18.21 -4.31 -3.87
C SER A 27 -17.39 -3.85 -2.67
N ASP A 28 -17.06 -4.79 -1.78
CA ASP A 28 -16.07 -4.64 -0.68
C ASP A 28 -14.64 -4.39 -1.21
N GLU A 29 -14.49 -3.88 -2.43
CA GLU A 29 -13.23 -3.64 -3.10
C GLU A 29 -12.84 -2.17 -2.92
N ILE A 30 -11.61 -1.94 -2.46
CA ILE A 30 -11.07 -0.61 -2.24
C ILE A 30 -10.86 0.05 -3.61
N ASN A 31 -11.84 0.86 -4.02
CA ASN A 31 -11.80 1.61 -5.27
C ASN A 31 -11.39 3.08 -5.04
N GLY A 32 -10.57 3.60 -5.95
CA GLY A 32 -10.28 5.03 -6.02
C GLY A 32 -11.50 5.84 -6.48
N PRO A 33 -11.45 7.18 -6.38
CA PRO A 33 -12.51 8.03 -6.89
C PRO A 33 -12.62 7.93 -8.41
N ASP A 34 -13.83 7.98 -8.93
CA ASP A 34 -14.11 8.06 -10.36
C ASP A 34 -13.67 9.41 -10.95
N GLU A 35 -13.74 10.48 -10.14
CA GLU A 35 -13.35 11.82 -10.54
C GLU A 35 -12.56 12.53 -9.44
N VAL A 36 -11.45 13.16 -9.82
CA VAL A 36 -10.69 14.09 -8.97
C VAL A 36 -10.65 15.45 -9.64
N VAL A 37 -11.20 16.46 -8.96
CA VAL A 37 -11.24 17.84 -9.42
C VAL A 37 -10.32 18.69 -8.55
N ILE A 38 -9.28 19.26 -9.15
CA ILE A 38 -8.37 20.20 -8.49
C ILE A 38 -8.68 21.61 -9.01
N ARG A 39 -9.02 22.52 -8.09
CA ARG A 39 -9.31 23.93 -8.39
C ARG A 39 -8.38 24.84 -7.61
N ILE A 40 -8.05 25.99 -8.20
CA ILE A 40 -7.45 27.08 -7.45
C ILE A 40 -8.56 27.74 -6.63
N SER A 41 -8.33 27.91 -5.34
CA SER A 41 -9.26 28.59 -4.44
C SER A 41 -9.42 30.05 -4.85
N ASN A 42 -10.64 30.59 -4.69
CA ASN A 42 -10.88 32.02 -4.88
C ASN A 42 -10.07 32.89 -3.90
N GLU A 43 -9.68 32.31 -2.77
CA GLU A 43 -8.87 32.93 -1.73
C GLU A 43 -7.36 32.75 -1.96
N ALA A 44 -6.94 32.07 -3.03
CA ALA A 44 -5.53 31.77 -3.27
C ALA A 44 -4.69 33.05 -3.40
N ALA A 45 -3.44 32.99 -2.91
CA ALA A 45 -2.49 34.08 -3.08
C ALA A 45 -2.27 34.40 -4.58
N PRO A 46 -1.93 35.65 -4.95
CA PRO A 46 -1.72 36.04 -6.34
C PRO A 46 -0.66 35.18 -7.05
N GLU A 47 0.37 34.76 -6.32
CA GLU A 47 1.44 33.88 -6.81
C GLU A 47 0.90 32.50 -7.19
N VAL A 48 0.03 31.91 -6.36
CA VAL A 48 -0.62 30.62 -6.63
C VAL A 48 -1.53 30.73 -7.86
N ARG A 49 -2.30 31.82 -8.00
CA ARG A 49 -3.13 32.06 -9.19
C ARG A 49 -2.31 32.23 -10.46
N ARG A 50 -1.11 32.82 -10.37
CA ARG A 50 -0.21 33.02 -11.51
C ARG A 50 0.44 31.73 -11.98
N HIS A 51 0.96 30.93 -11.05
CA HIS A 51 1.67 29.69 -11.38
C HIS A 51 0.72 28.51 -11.64
N GLY A 52 -0.48 28.55 -11.06
CA GLY A 52 -1.50 27.53 -11.25
C GLY A 52 -1.10 26.16 -10.73
N ILE A 53 -1.63 25.11 -11.38
CA ILE A 53 -1.38 23.72 -11.00
C ILE A 53 -0.03 23.29 -11.59
N THR A 54 0.97 23.16 -10.74
CA THR A 54 2.31 22.66 -11.09
C THR A 54 2.45 21.18 -10.77
N SER A 55 3.52 20.51 -11.25
CA SER A 55 3.81 19.13 -10.89
C SER A 55 3.99 18.91 -9.39
N ALA A 56 4.57 19.89 -8.68
CA ALA A 56 4.69 19.83 -7.22
C ALA A 56 3.32 19.85 -6.53
N VAL A 57 2.40 20.68 -7.03
CA VAL A 57 1.01 20.71 -6.57
C VAL A 57 0.32 19.38 -6.85
N LEU A 58 0.47 18.81 -8.06
CA LEU A 58 -0.11 17.50 -8.39
C LEU A 58 0.38 16.39 -7.44
N HIS A 59 1.68 16.31 -7.15
CA HIS A 59 2.21 15.34 -6.18
C HIS A 59 1.66 15.55 -4.77
N ARG A 60 1.47 16.80 -4.36
CA ARG A 60 0.88 17.13 -3.06
C ARG A 60 -0.60 16.76 -2.99
N MET A 61 -1.36 17.05 -4.05
CA MET A 61 -2.77 16.68 -4.15
C MET A 61 -2.98 15.17 -4.21
N GLY A 62 -2.04 14.42 -4.83
CA GLY A 62 -2.07 12.95 -4.82
C GLY A 62 -2.17 12.38 -3.41
N ARG A 63 -1.38 12.90 -2.46
CA ARG A 63 -1.46 12.48 -1.04
C ARG A 63 -2.81 12.80 -0.40
N HIS A 64 -3.42 13.95 -0.72
CA HIS A 64 -4.75 14.26 -0.22
C HIS A 64 -5.82 13.33 -0.81
N VAL A 65 -5.68 12.92 -2.07
CA VAL A 65 -6.58 11.94 -2.68
C VAL A 65 -6.43 10.58 -1.99
N ASP A 66 -5.20 10.14 -1.74
CA ASP A 66 -4.92 8.90 -1.00
C ASP A 66 -5.55 8.91 0.40
N ASP A 67 -5.44 10.03 1.11
CA ASP A 67 -6.09 10.21 2.42
C ASP A 67 -7.62 10.20 2.32
N MET A 68 -8.19 10.81 1.28
CA MET A 68 -9.63 10.80 1.04
C MET A 68 -10.15 9.40 0.66
N VAL A 69 -9.38 8.61 -0.09
CA VAL A 69 -9.70 7.20 -0.37
C VAL A 69 -9.73 6.41 0.94
N ALA A 70 -8.73 6.59 1.80
CA ALA A 70 -8.70 5.94 3.10
C ALA A 70 -9.91 6.35 3.96
N GLU A 71 -10.23 7.64 4.02
CA GLU A 71 -11.40 8.15 4.74
C GLU A 71 -12.72 7.57 4.20
N PHE A 72 -12.88 7.54 2.88
CA PHE A 72 -14.06 6.99 2.21
C PHE A 72 -14.28 5.52 2.56
N HIS A 73 -13.20 4.72 2.61
CA HIS A 73 -13.24 3.30 2.97
C HIS A 73 -13.10 3.02 4.48
N HIS A 74 -13.18 4.05 5.33
CA HIS A 74 -12.99 3.95 6.79
C HIS A 74 -11.68 3.26 7.21
N MET A 75 -10.64 3.44 6.40
CA MET A 75 -9.29 2.94 6.65
C MET A 75 -8.39 4.02 7.26
N PRO A 76 -7.31 3.64 7.94
CA PRO A 76 -6.23 4.57 8.26
C PRO A 76 -5.69 5.20 6.96
N SER A 77 -5.37 6.50 6.99
CA SER A 77 -4.70 7.22 5.87
C SER A 77 -3.58 6.38 5.25
N VAL A 78 -3.31 6.49 3.95
CA VAL A 78 -2.30 5.66 3.27
C VAL A 78 -0.93 5.75 3.97
N GLY A 79 -0.54 6.93 4.46
CA GLY A 79 0.68 7.08 5.26
C GLY A 79 0.63 6.30 6.59
N ALA A 80 -0.48 6.36 7.31
CA ALA A 80 -0.67 5.56 8.53
C ALA A 80 -0.73 4.06 8.25
N TYR A 81 -1.38 3.64 7.16
CA TYR A 81 -1.41 2.26 6.70
C TYR A 81 -0.02 1.75 6.36
N GLN A 82 0.79 2.52 5.62
CA GLN A 82 2.18 2.16 5.32
C GLN A 82 3.02 2.00 6.58
N VAL A 83 2.85 2.88 7.58
CA VAL A 83 3.53 2.76 8.88
C VAL A 83 3.07 1.51 9.63
N MET A 84 1.77 1.23 9.65
CA MET A 84 1.22 0.02 10.29
C MET A 84 1.71 -1.25 9.61
N ALA A 85 1.64 -1.32 8.28
CA ALA A 85 2.13 -2.43 7.48
C ALA A 85 3.64 -2.65 7.69
N SER A 86 4.43 -1.56 7.73
CA SER A 86 5.86 -1.66 7.98
C SER A 86 6.15 -2.26 9.36
N ARG A 87 5.50 -1.75 10.42
CA ARG A 87 5.65 -2.29 11.79
C ARG A 87 5.21 -3.74 11.90
N TYR A 88 4.14 -4.12 11.19
CA TYR A 88 3.67 -5.49 11.14
C TYR A 88 4.71 -6.42 10.52
N ILE A 89 5.25 -6.05 9.35
CA ILE A 89 6.27 -6.82 8.63
C ILE A 89 7.55 -6.94 9.49
N GLU A 90 8.02 -5.84 10.08
CA GLU A 90 9.19 -5.82 10.97
C GLU A 90 8.99 -6.75 12.17
N GLY A 91 7.84 -6.66 12.85
CA GLY A 91 7.51 -7.51 13.99
C GLY A 91 7.47 -8.99 13.59
N ARG A 92 6.83 -9.32 12.46
CA ARG A 92 6.72 -10.71 12.01
C ARG A 92 8.07 -11.31 11.61
N LEU A 93 8.90 -10.55 10.91
CA LEU A 93 10.26 -10.98 10.57
C LEU A 93 11.11 -11.20 11.83
N ALA A 94 10.97 -10.34 12.85
CA ALA A 94 11.68 -10.49 14.12
C ALA A 94 11.22 -11.75 14.88
N GLU A 95 9.92 -12.01 14.94
CA GLU A 95 9.35 -13.22 15.56
C GLU A 95 9.87 -14.50 14.90
N LEU A 96 9.88 -14.55 13.57
CA LEU A 96 10.36 -15.71 12.82
C LEU A 96 11.87 -15.93 12.99
N ALA A 97 12.65 -14.85 12.93
CA ALA A 97 14.08 -14.91 13.20
C ALA A 97 14.40 -15.40 14.62
N GLN A 98 13.60 -14.97 15.61
CA GLN A 98 13.72 -15.44 16.98
C GLN A 98 13.35 -16.93 17.11
N ALA A 99 12.27 -17.37 16.48
CA ALA A 99 11.84 -18.77 16.51
C ALA A 99 12.87 -19.72 15.88
N ARG A 100 13.60 -19.26 14.86
CA ARG A 100 14.69 -20.03 14.23
C ARG A 100 15.99 -20.02 15.03
N GLY A 101 16.21 -19.05 15.92
CA GLY A 101 17.45 -18.92 16.69
C GLY A 101 18.52 -18.04 16.03
N ALA A 102 18.12 -16.96 15.35
CA ALA A 102 18.96 -15.84 14.88
C ALA A 102 20.19 -16.17 13.99
N THR A 103 20.36 -17.41 13.53
CA THR A 103 21.32 -17.74 12.47
C THR A 103 20.78 -17.28 11.11
N ALA A 104 21.65 -16.74 10.26
CA ALA A 104 21.28 -16.11 8.99
C ALA A 104 20.60 -17.05 8.00
N ASP A 105 20.88 -18.36 8.07
CA ASP A 105 20.21 -19.39 7.28
C ASP A 105 18.72 -19.37 7.59
N GLY A 106 17.85 -19.32 6.56
CA GLY A 106 16.39 -19.33 6.71
C GLY A 106 15.70 -17.98 6.58
N PHE A 107 16.46 -16.89 6.35
CA PHE A 107 15.86 -15.58 6.09
C PHE A 107 14.94 -15.59 4.84
N GLU A 108 15.26 -16.38 3.81
CA GLU A 108 14.40 -16.53 2.64
C GLU A 108 13.04 -17.17 2.98
N ALA A 109 13.04 -18.14 3.90
CA ALA A 109 11.80 -18.77 4.37
C ALA A 109 10.95 -17.78 5.17
N ASP A 110 11.57 -16.90 5.98
CA ASP A 110 10.83 -15.86 6.68
C ASP A 110 10.20 -14.86 5.72
N LEU A 111 10.95 -14.43 4.70
CA LEU A 111 10.42 -13.55 3.66
C LEU A 111 9.25 -14.17 2.94
N LEU A 112 9.31 -15.48 2.64
CA LEU A 112 8.22 -16.20 2.00
C LEU A 112 6.99 -16.27 2.91
N ALA A 113 7.16 -16.63 4.18
CA ALA A 113 6.07 -16.70 5.14
C ALA A 113 5.37 -15.35 5.33
N VAL A 114 6.11 -14.25 5.39
CA VAL A 114 5.51 -12.91 5.47
C VAL A 114 4.85 -12.51 4.15
N TYR A 115 5.46 -12.84 3.00
CA TYR A 115 4.85 -12.58 1.69
C TYR A 115 3.50 -13.29 1.55
N GLU A 116 3.42 -14.56 1.94
CA GLU A 116 2.20 -15.38 1.87
C GLU A 116 1.13 -14.85 2.83
N ASP A 117 1.48 -14.53 4.08
CA ASP A 117 0.52 -13.93 5.02
C ASP A 117 -0.03 -12.58 4.54
N LEU A 118 0.81 -11.72 3.95
CA LEU A 118 0.34 -10.46 3.33
C LEU A 118 -0.60 -10.72 2.15
N ALA A 119 -0.31 -11.74 1.33
CA ALA A 119 -1.15 -12.11 0.19
C ALA A 119 -2.50 -12.70 0.63
N GLU A 120 -2.51 -13.56 1.66
CA GLU A 120 -3.73 -14.11 2.28
C GLU A 120 -4.63 -13.00 2.85
N ARG A 121 -4.01 -11.97 3.43
CA ARG A 121 -4.68 -10.75 3.93
C ARG A 121 -5.10 -9.79 2.80
N ARG A 122 -4.92 -10.15 1.54
CA ARG A 122 -5.23 -9.36 0.34
C ARG A 122 -4.55 -7.98 0.33
N HIS A 123 -3.33 -7.89 0.84
CA HIS A 123 -2.54 -6.66 0.71
C HIS A 123 -2.28 -6.36 -0.78
N ILE A 124 -2.50 -5.12 -1.21
CA ILE A 124 -2.48 -4.71 -2.63
C ILE A 124 -1.11 -4.94 -3.28
N ASP A 125 -0.03 -4.66 -2.55
CA ASP A 125 1.33 -4.86 -3.05
C ASP A 125 2.27 -5.47 -1.99
N PRO A 126 2.21 -6.81 -1.76
CA PRO A 126 3.04 -7.47 -0.76
C PRO A 126 4.54 -7.35 -1.04
N LEU A 127 4.94 -7.45 -2.32
CA LEU A 127 6.34 -7.37 -2.72
C LEU A 127 6.90 -5.95 -2.56
N GLY A 128 6.09 -4.92 -2.82
CA GLY A 128 6.47 -3.53 -2.59
C GLY A 128 6.59 -3.16 -1.12
N ALA A 129 5.71 -3.68 -0.28
CA ALA A 129 5.79 -3.51 1.16
C ALA A 129 7.09 -4.13 1.71
N LEU A 130 7.42 -5.36 1.30
CA LEU A 130 8.68 -6.01 1.67
C LEU A 130 9.91 -5.25 1.15
N ALA A 131 9.87 -4.73 -0.08
CA ALA A 131 10.95 -3.92 -0.65
C ALA A 131 11.23 -2.68 0.20
N THR A 132 10.17 -2.01 0.62
CA THR A 132 10.24 -0.81 1.46
C THR A 132 10.83 -1.13 2.82
N VAL A 133 10.32 -2.16 3.51
CA VAL A 133 10.76 -2.53 4.86
C VAL A 133 12.18 -3.07 4.89
N THR A 134 12.54 -3.93 3.94
CA THR A 134 13.86 -4.58 3.93
C THR A 134 14.95 -3.73 3.29
N GLY A 135 14.59 -2.60 2.66
CA GLY A 135 15.50 -1.76 1.87
C GLY A 135 16.06 -2.46 0.63
N ARG A 136 15.44 -3.55 0.17
CA ARG A 136 15.90 -4.35 -0.98
C ARG A 136 15.09 -4.03 -2.22
N THR A 137 15.70 -4.24 -3.39
CA THR A 137 14.98 -4.10 -4.65
C THR A 137 13.98 -5.24 -4.82
N ARG A 138 12.87 -4.97 -5.52
CA ARG A 138 11.84 -5.98 -5.84
C ARG A 138 12.42 -7.18 -6.57
N ALA A 139 13.39 -6.95 -7.47
CA ALA A 139 14.09 -8.01 -8.18
C ALA A 139 14.95 -8.88 -7.27
N ALA A 140 15.61 -8.30 -6.25
CA ALA A 140 16.37 -9.07 -5.27
C ALA A 140 15.45 -9.91 -4.39
N LEU A 141 14.33 -9.34 -3.94
CA LEU A 141 13.32 -10.06 -3.17
C LEU A 141 12.67 -11.19 -3.96
N GLY A 142 12.30 -10.95 -5.23
CA GLY A 142 11.75 -11.99 -6.10
C GLY A 142 12.64 -13.23 -6.16
N ARG A 143 13.95 -13.04 -6.37
CA ARG A 143 14.92 -14.15 -6.35
C ARG A 143 14.95 -14.90 -5.03
N LEU A 144 14.87 -14.21 -3.90
CA LEU A 144 14.88 -14.85 -2.58
C LEU A 144 13.60 -15.66 -2.33
N LEU A 145 12.45 -15.13 -2.76
CA LEU A 145 11.17 -15.85 -2.68
C LEU A 145 11.19 -17.11 -3.57
N ASP A 146 11.78 -17.03 -4.77
CA ASP A 146 11.90 -18.19 -5.65
C ASP A 146 12.80 -19.28 -5.04
N ILE A 147 13.92 -18.88 -4.41
CA ILE A 147 14.80 -19.81 -3.67
C ILE A 147 14.04 -20.48 -2.52
N ALA A 148 13.25 -19.72 -1.76
CA ALA A 148 12.46 -20.24 -0.66
C ALA A 148 11.41 -21.26 -1.13
N ARG A 149 10.69 -20.96 -2.22
CA ARG A 149 9.70 -21.88 -2.81
C ARG A 149 10.34 -23.18 -3.28
N GLN A 150 11.45 -23.09 -4.01
CA GLN A 150 12.18 -24.27 -4.48
C GLN A 150 12.65 -25.17 -3.32
N ARG A 151 13.08 -24.59 -2.21
CA ARG A 151 13.47 -25.35 -1.01
C ARG A 151 12.27 -26.04 -0.37
N ASN A 152 11.14 -25.35 -0.23
CA ASN A 152 9.91 -25.96 0.30
C ASN A 152 9.43 -27.13 -0.55
N ASP A 153 9.47 -27.00 -1.89
CA ASP A 153 9.08 -28.07 -2.82
C ASP A 153 9.98 -29.32 -2.69
N GLN A 154 11.29 -29.11 -2.50
CA GLN A 154 12.26 -30.20 -2.30
C GLN A 154 12.05 -30.92 -0.95
N GLU A 155 11.74 -30.19 0.11
CA GLU A 155 11.42 -30.79 1.42
C GLU A 155 10.08 -31.54 1.42
N GLY A 156 9.08 -31.04 0.70
CA GLY A 156 7.79 -31.71 0.53
C GLY A 156 7.92 -33.03 -0.22
N SER A 157 8.64 -33.02 -1.35
CA SER A 157 8.88 -34.22 -2.17
C SER A 157 9.68 -35.31 -1.43
N SER A 158 10.60 -34.91 -0.56
CA SER A 158 11.40 -35.82 0.26
C SER A 158 10.58 -36.51 1.36
N ARG A 159 9.52 -35.86 1.88
CA ARG A 159 8.63 -36.44 2.90
C ARG A 159 7.64 -37.45 2.31
N GLU A 160 7.19 -37.24 1.07
CA GLU A 160 6.27 -38.17 0.40
C GLU A 160 6.95 -39.47 -0.07
N HIS A 161 8.26 -39.47 -0.28
CA HIS A 161 9.03 -40.68 -0.64
C HIS A 161 9.42 -41.56 0.56
N LEU A 162 9.19 -41.10 1.78
CA LEU A 162 9.55 -41.80 3.03
C LEU A 162 8.33 -42.32 3.82
N ALA A 163 7.12 -42.12 3.31
CA ALA A 163 5.86 -42.63 3.85
C ALA A 163 5.33 -43.79 3.01
#